data_AF-A0A969Z1W2-F1
#
_entry.id   AF-A0A969Z1W2-F1
#
_cell.length_a   1.000
_cell.length_b   1.000
_cell.length_c   1.000
_cell.angle_alpha   90.00
_cell.angle_beta   90.00
_cell.angle_gamma   90.00
#
_symmetry.space_group_name_H-M   'P 1'
#
loop_
_entity.id
_entity.type
_entity.pdbx_description
1 polymer ?
#
loop_
_entity_poly.entity_id
_entity_poly.type
_entity_poly.pdbx_seq_one_letter_code
_entity_poly.pdbx_strand_id
1 'polypeptide(L)'
;MTNTLEMKLGIISISDAIEKFFEHYPDDVLIKLQLAHKGPFYKYSFVGNDGINRHSLKLNAQTGDNIKNTVKTLKPKHQDPIRRDAKELNLENMLSLSTINDIALNAVPVSTPIQWELDRKRERTLWKVEITDEVGANRHEVKIDA
;
A
#
# COMPACT_ATOMS: atom_id res chain seq x y z
N MET A 1 -6.90 13.74 20.79
CA MET A 1 -6.44 12.58 19.99
C MET A 1 -7.11 12.67 18.64
N THR A 2 -6.34 12.82 17.56
CA THR A 2 -6.86 12.89 16.19
C THR A 2 -7.37 11.50 15.81
N ASN A 3 -8.66 11.38 15.49
CA ASN A 3 -9.30 10.10 15.17
C ASN A 3 -8.98 9.70 13.72
N THR A 4 -7.86 8.99 13.49
CA THR A 4 -7.42 8.59 12.15
C THR A 4 -8.26 7.43 11.59
N LEU A 5 -8.22 7.22 10.28
CA LEU A 5 -8.91 6.09 9.66
C LEU A 5 -8.36 4.76 10.17
N GLU A 6 -7.05 4.66 10.34
CA GLU A 6 -6.38 3.46 10.86
C GLU A 6 -6.90 3.10 12.26
N MET A 7 -7.07 4.10 13.15
CA MET A 7 -7.66 3.88 14.48
C MET A 7 -9.11 3.38 14.39
N LYS A 8 -9.93 3.96 13.49
CA LYS A 8 -11.31 3.52 13.26
C LYS A 8 -11.38 2.09 12.73
N LEU A 9 -10.42 1.70 11.90
CA LEU A 9 -10.31 0.36 11.34
C LEU A 9 -9.64 -0.63 12.31
N GLY A 10 -9.09 -0.16 13.44
CA GLY A 10 -8.39 -0.99 14.42
C GLY A 10 -7.10 -1.60 13.86
N ILE A 11 -6.37 -0.86 13.04
CA ILE A 11 -5.13 -1.30 12.38
C ILE A 11 -3.93 -0.44 12.80
N ILE A 12 -2.73 -0.99 12.70
CA ILE A 12 -1.48 -0.23 12.83
C ILE A 12 -1.38 0.80 11.71
N SER A 13 -0.63 1.87 11.96
CA SER A 13 -0.48 2.95 10.97
C SER A 13 0.26 2.48 9.72
N ILE A 14 0.10 3.22 8.61
CA ILE A 14 0.89 2.96 7.39
C ILE A 14 2.39 3.10 7.67
N SER A 15 2.80 4.08 8.50
CA SER A 15 4.21 4.28 8.88
C SER A 15 4.76 3.05 9.59
N ASP A 16 4.08 2.57 10.64
CA ASP A 16 4.51 1.39 11.39
C ASP A 16 4.60 0.14 10.49
N ALA A 17 3.67 0.00 9.55
CA ALA A 17 3.65 -1.11 8.62
C ALA A 17 4.80 -1.04 7.60
N ILE A 18 5.16 0.16 7.14
CA ILE A 18 6.32 0.41 6.27
C ILE A 18 7.62 0.15 7.03
N GLU A 19 7.73 0.61 8.27
CA GLU A 19 8.89 0.36 9.14
C GLU A 19 9.11 -1.15 9.31
N LYS A 20 8.06 -1.90 9.62
CA LYS A 20 8.11 -3.38 9.67
C LYS A 20 8.55 -4.04 8.37
N PHE A 21 8.22 -3.44 7.22
CA PHE A 21 8.71 -3.92 5.94
C PHE A 21 10.23 -3.74 5.82
N PHE A 22 10.75 -2.56 6.14
CA PHE A 22 12.19 -2.29 6.08
C PHE A 22 12.99 -2.99 7.19
N GLU A 23 12.38 -3.30 8.34
CA GLU A 23 12.97 -4.20 9.34
C GLU A 23 13.24 -5.60 8.77
N HIS A 24 12.34 -6.10 7.92
CA HIS A 24 12.49 -7.38 7.23
C HIS A 24 13.45 -7.32 6.03
N TYR A 25 13.46 -6.19 5.32
CA TYR A 25 14.22 -5.99 4.09
C TYR A 25 14.87 -4.60 4.08
N PRO A 26 15.98 -4.42 4.81
CA PRO A 26 16.60 -3.10 4.98
C PRO A 26 17.22 -2.55 3.69
N ASP A 27 17.59 -3.43 2.75
CA ASP A 27 18.23 -3.06 1.48
C ASP A 27 17.22 -2.91 0.32
N ASP A 28 15.93 -3.14 0.58
CA ASP A 28 14.90 -3.04 -0.45
C ASP A 28 14.56 -1.59 -0.76
N VAL A 29 14.27 -1.30 -2.03
CA VAL A 29 13.37 -0.19 -2.37
C VAL A 29 11.93 -0.69 -2.33
N LEU A 30 11.02 0.10 -1.76
CA LEU A 30 9.59 -0.22 -1.77
C LEU A 30 8.96 0.21 -3.10
N ILE A 31 8.29 -0.70 -3.81
CA ILE A 31 7.67 -0.44 -5.12
C ILE A 31 6.13 -0.38 -5.03
N LYS A 32 5.54 -1.09 -4.07
CA LYS A 32 4.10 -1.16 -3.91
C LYS A 32 3.73 -1.40 -2.46
N LEU A 33 2.74 -0.65 -2.00
CA LEU A 33 2.04 -0.88 -0.74
C LEU A 33 0.55 -1.04 -1.05
N GLN A 34 -0.11 -1.98 -0.38
CA GLN A 34 -1.54 -2.17 -0.49
C GLN A 34 -2.14 -2.51 0.87
N LEU A 35 -3.19 -1.80 1.26
CA LEU A 35 -4.08 -2.14 2.37
C LEU A 35 -5.43 -2.60 1.79
N ALA A 36 -5.90 -3.78 2.18
CA ALA A 36 -7.20 -4.26 1.73
C ALA A 36 -7.88 -5.16 2.76
N HIS A 37 -9.20 -5.11 2.81
CA HIS A 37 -10.00 -6.10 3.55
C HIS A 37 -10.19 -7.34 2.66
N LYS A 38 -9.38 -8.39 2.87
CA LYS A 38 -9.45 -9.65 2.11
C LYS A 38 -9.54 -10.84 3.06
N GLY A 39 -10.74 -11.39 3.20
CA GLY A 39 -11.04 -12.47 4.14
C GLY A 39 -11.42 -11.91 5.51
N PRO A 40 -10.96 -12.51 6.63
CA PRO A 40 -11.46 -12.16 7.96
C PRO A 40 -10.89 -10.87 8.55
N PHE A 41 -9.86 -10.27 7.96
CA PHE A 41 -9.18 -9.08 8.49
C PHE A 41 -8.48 -8.27 7.39
N TYR A 42 -8.13 -7.03 7.74
CA TYR A 42 -7.32 -6.13 6.91
C TYR A 42 -5.88 -6.63 6.79
N LYS A 43 -5.31 -6.50 5.60
CA LYS A 43 -3.95 -6.96 5.29
C LYS A 43 -3.17 -5.85 4.62
N TYR A 44 -1.95 -5.61 5.12
CA TYR A 44 -0.94 -4.92 4.36
C TYR A 44 -0.24 -5.92 3.41
N SER A 45 0.05 -5.50 2.19
CA SER A 45 0.84 -6.23 1.20
C SER A 45 1.87 -5.31 0.60
N PHE A 46 3.14 -5.68 0.75
CA PHE A 46 4.28 -4.93 0.25
C PHE A 46 4.96 -5.70 -0.87
N VAL A 47 5.51 -4.95 -1.82
CA VAL A 47 6.46 -5.48 -2.80
C VAL A 47 7.64 -4.54 -2.88
N GLY A 48 8.82 -5.06 -2.62
CA GLY A 48 10.09 -4.36 -2.81
C GLY A 48 11.11 -5.25 -3.53
N ASN A 49 12.29 -4.70 -3.73
CA ASN A 49 13.44 -5.46 -4.21
C ASN A 49 14.77 -4.79 -3.84
N ASP A 50 15.79 -5.62 -3.59
CA ASP A 50 17.16 -5.21 -3.24
C ASP A 50 18.06 -5.05 -4.49
N GLY A 51 17.52 -5.30 -5.68
CA GLY A 51 18.26 -5.34 -6.96
C GLY A 51 18.70 -6.75 -7.39
N ILE A 52 18.55 -7.77 -6.53
CA ILE A 52 18.83 -9.18 -6.83
C ILE A 52 17.54 -10.01 -6.72
N ASN A 53 16.77 -9.82 -5.67
CA ASN A 53 15.56 -10.52 -5.30
C ASN A 53 14.39 -9.54 -5.19
N ARG A 54 13.21 -10.01 -5.60
CA ARG A 54 11.94 -9.38 -5.28
C ARG A 54 11.42 -9.97 -3.98
N HIS A 55 11.08 -9.10 -3.05
CA HIS A 55 10.47 -9.47 -1.79
C HIS A 55 8.98 -9.13 -1.81
N SER A 56 8.18 -9.99 -1.19
CA SER A 56 6.75 -9.77 -1.03
C SER A 56 6.36 -10.16 0.38
N LEU A 57 5.93 -9.16 1.16
CA LEU A 57 5.57 -9.31 2.56
C LEU A 57 4.08 -9.04 2.72
N LYS A 58 3.40 -9.86 3.51
CA LYS A 58 2.02 -9.61 3.94
C LYS A 58 1.97 -9.60 5.45
N LEU A 59 1.37 -8.53 5.99
CA LEU A 59 1.18 -8.36 7.43
C LEU A 59 -0.31 -8.34 7.75
N ASN A 60 -0.66 -8.85 8.93
CA ASN A 60 -1.97 -8.61 9.52
C ASN A 60 -2.00 -7.13 9.92
N ALA A 61 -2.95 -6.36 9.39
CA ALA A 61 -2.98 -4.93 9.66
C ALA A 61 -3.38 -4.61 11.11
N GLN A 62 -4.08 -5.51 11.81
CA GLN A 62 -4.50 -5.30 13.20
C GLN A 62 -3.34 -5.52 14.18
N THR A 63 -2.50 -6.52 13.93
CA THR A 63 -1.45 -6.95 14.87
C THR A 63 -0.03 -6.61 14.41
N GLY A 64 0.15 -6.36 13.11
CA GLY A 64 1.47 -6.22 12.49
C GLY A 64 2.20 -7.55 12.24
N ASP A 65 1.57 -8.69 12.54
CA ASP A 65 2.21 -10.00 12.41
C ASP A 65 2.41 -10.42 10.96
N ASN A 66 3.49 -11.15 10.71
CA ASN A 66 3.77 -11.73 9.40
C ASN A 66 2.77 -12.84 9.05
N ILE A 67 2.02 -12.65 7.95
CA ILE A 67 1.13 -13.68 7.39
C ILE A 67 1.86 -14.49 6.33
N LYS A 68 2.64 -13.80 5.49
CA LYS A 68 3.33 -14.41 4.37
C LYS A 68 4.56 -13.60 4.00
N ASN A 69 5.66 -14.31 3.85
CA ASN A 69 6.91 -13.82 3.30
C ASN A 69 7.23 -14.63 2.03
N THR A 70 7.61 -13.97 0.94
CA THR A 70 8.01 -14.64 -0.29
C THR A 70 9.17 -13.91 -0.94
N VAL A 71 10.26 -14.64 -1.18
CA VAL A 71 11.45 -14.17 -1.88
C VAL A 71 11.52 -14.82 -3.25
N LYS A 72 11.82 -14.05 -4.29
CA LYS A 72 12.04 -14.57 -5.65
C LYS A 72 13.17 -13.82 -6.34
N THR A 73 14.14 -14.55 -6.89
CA THR A 73 15.20 -13.94 -7.72
C THR A 73 14.60 -13.16 -8.88
N LEU A 74 15.10 -11.95 -9.09
CA LEU A 74 14.73 -11.12 -10.22
C LEU A 74 15.24 -11.72 -11.52
N LYS A 75 14.51 -11.48 -12.61
CA LYS A 75 15.04 -11.73 -13.95
C LYS A 75 16.15 -10.71 -14.21
N PRO A 76 17.22 -11.03 -14.97
CA PRO A 76 18.34 -10.12 -15.22
C PRO A 76 17.90 -8.72 -15.68
N LYS A 77 16.90 -8.62 -16.56
CA LYS A 77 16.35 -7.34 -17.03
C LYS A 77 15.70 -6.44 -15.97
N HIS A 78 15.48 -6.95 -14.76
CA HIS A 78 14.88 -6.27 -13.62
C HIS A 78 15.89 -5.96 -12.51
N GLN A 79 17.15 -6.37 -12.66
CA GLN A 79 18.26 -6.05 -11.74
C GLN A 79 18.95 -4.73 -12.09
N ASP A 80 18.50 -4.07 -13.16
CA ASP A 80 18.97 -2.75 -13.58
C ASP A 80 18.61 -1.70 -12.50
N PRO A 81 19.61 -1.02 -11.90
CA PRO A 81 19.37 -0.03 -10.85
C PRO A 81 18.50 1.14 -11.31
N ILE A 82 18.65 1.62 -12.55
CA ILE A 82 17.86 2.73 -13.07
C ILE A 82 16.38 2.34 -13.13
N ARG A 83 16.10 1.09 -13.54
CA ARG A 83 14.71 0.57 -13.58
C ARG A 83 14.14 0.29 -12.21
N ARG A 84 14.99 -0.05 -11.24
CA ARG A 84 14.62 -0.26 -9.84
C ARG A 84 14.20 1.07 -9.23
N ASP A 85 15.06 2.07 -9.32
CA ASP A 85 14.86 3.38 -8.69
C ASP A 85 13.69 4.14 -9.35
N ALA A 86 13.47 3.97 -10.66
CA ALA A 86 12.30 4.51 -11.35
C ALA A 86 10.94 3.95 -10.86
N LYS A 87 10.95 2.88 -10.07
CA LYS A 87 9.74 2.25 -9.49
C LYS A 87 9.61 2.47 -7.99
N GLU A 88 10.64 2.99 -7.35
CA GLU A 88 10.65 3.28 -5.93
C GLU A 88 9.53 4.28 -5.59
N LEU A 89 8.74 3.97 -4.57
CA LEU A 89 7.73 4.89 -4.04
C LEU A 89 8.41 6.07 -3.37
N ASN A 90 7.91 7.28 -3.65
CA ASN A 90 8.24 8.44 -2.85
C ASN A 90 7.37 8.41 -1.59
N LEU A 91 8.00 8.26 -0.42
CA LEU A 91 7.34 8.17 0.88
C LEU A 91 7.45 9.49 1.68
N GLU A 92 8.10 10.51 1.13
CA GLU A 92 8.25 11.80 1.80
C GLU A 92 6.94 12.60 1.78
N ASN A 93 6.59 13.18 2.93
CA ASN A 93 5.43 14.06 3.10
C ASN A 93 4.09 13.48 2.62
N MET A 94 3.92 12.16 2.69
CA MET A 94 2.68 11.49 2.28
C MET A 94 1.46 12.04 3.04
N LEU A 95 0.38 12.27 2.30
CA LEU A 95 -0.93 12.55 2.86
C LEU A 95 -1.38 11.39 3.77
N SER A 96 -2.03 11.75 4.88
CA SER A 96 -2.58 10.75 5.80
C SER A 96 -3.65 9.89 5.11
N LEU A 97 -3.81 8.64 5.54
CA LEU A 97 -4.84 7.76 4.98
C LEU A 97 -6.24 8.35 5.14
N SER A 98 -6.51 9.05 6.25
CA SER A 98 -7.76 9.79 6.44
C SER A 98 -8.00 10.82 5.33
N THR A 99 -7.00 11.65 5.03
CA THR A 99 -7.10 12.68 3.99
C THR A 99 -7.34 12.06 2.61
N ILE A 100 -6.58 11.02 2.27
CA ILE A 100 -6.73 10.28 1.02
C ILE A 100 -8.13 9.67 0.90
N ASN A 101 -8.62 9.07 1.99
CA ASN A 101 -9.94 8.47 2.03
C ASN A 101 -11.05 9.51 1.86
N ASP A 102 -10.96 10.65 2.53
CA ASP A 102 -11.96 11.72 2.43
C ASP A 102 -12.01 12.32 1.03
N ILE A 103 -10.85 12.55 0.39
CA ILE A 103 -10.78 13.00 -1.01
C ILE A 103 -11.46 11.98 -1.93
N ALA A 104 -11.19 10.69 -1.74
CA ALA A 104 -11.74 9.64 -2.58
C ALA A 104 -13.26 9.52 -2.45
N LEU A 105 -13.78 9.55 -1.21
CA LEU A 105 -15.22 9.48 -0.93
C LEU A 105 -15.99 10.66 -1.51
N ASN A 106 -15.39 11.86 -1.54
CA ASN A 106 -16.03 13.03 -2.14
C ASN A 106 -16.06 12.99 -3.68
N ALA A 107 -15.29 12.10 -4.31
CA ALA A 107 -15.18 12.01 -5.77
C ALA A 107 -16.18 11.02 -6.41
N VAL A 108 -16.86 10.19 -5.61
CA VAL A 108 -17.71 9.09 -6.10
C VAL A 108 -19.05 9.06 -5.37
N PRO A 109 -20.12 8.54 -5.97
CA PRO A 109 -21.45 8.49 -5.35
C PRO A 109 -21.61 7.34 -4.32
N VAL A 110 -20.56 6.56 -4.07
CA VAL A 110 -20.57 5.37 -3.21
C VAL A 110 -19.62 5.56 -2.02
N SER A 111 -19.82 4.79 -0.94
CA SER A 111 -19.20 5.10 0.35
C SER A 111 -18.38 3.98 0.99
N THR A 112 -18.20 2.83 0.34
CA THR A 112 -17.53 1.68 0.94
C THR A 112 -16.12 1.49 0.37
N PRO A 113 -15.07 2.09 0.94
CA PRO A 113 -13.70 1.86 0.50
C PRO A 113 -13.25 0.45 0.90
N ILE A 114 -12.68 -0.29 -0.04
CA ILE A 114 -12.31 -1.69 0.14
C ILE A 114 -10.81 -1.95 -0.01
N GLN A 115 -10.10 -1.02 -0.64
CA GLN A 115 -8.68 -1.14 -0.91
C GLN A 115 -8.03 0.23 -1.11
N TRP A 116 -6.85 0.39 -0.54
CA TRP A 116 -5.93 1.48 -0.80
C TRP A 116 -4.64 0.88 -1.33
N GLU A 117 -4.19 1.36 -2.49
CA GLU A 117 -2.95 0.90 -3.13
C GLU A 117 -2.08 2.10 -3.45
N LEU A 118 -0.83 2.07 -3.02
CA LEU A 118 0.20 3.04 -3.36
C LEU A 118 1.11 2.41 -4.43
N ASP A 119 1.17 3.03 -5.60
CA ASP A 119 2.10 2.66 -6.67
C ASP A 119 2.71 3.87 -7.36
N ARG A 120 3.86 3.68 -8.00
CA ARG A 120 4.50 4.73 -8.82
C ARG A 120 4.04 4.63 -10.26
N LYS A 121 3.54 5.74 -10.80
CA LYS A 121 3.26 5.94 -12.23
C LYS A 121 4.09 7.09 -12.76
N ARG A 122 5.08 6.76 -13.59
CA ARG A 122 6.10 7.71 -14.08
C ARG A 122 6.84 8.32 -12.86
N GLU A 123 6.85 9.63 -12.73
CA GLU A 123 7.53 10.33 -11.64
C GLU A 123 6.64 10.59 -10.41
N ARG A 124 5.42 10.06 -10.38
CA ARG A 124 4.46 10.31 -9.29
C ARG A 124 4.11 9.04 -8.54
N THR A 125 4.09 9.16 -7.23
CA THR A 125 3.55 8.13 -6.33
C THR A 125 2.09 8.45 -6.11
N LEU A 126 1.21 7.50 -6.42
CA LEU A 126 -0.23 7.71 -6.46
C LEU A 126 -0.93 6.72 -5.55
N TRP A 127 -1.86 7.22 -4.74
CA TRP A 127 -2.89 6.41 -4.14
C TRP A 127 -3.95 6.05 -5.16
N LYS A 128 -4.30 4.78 -5.23
CA LYS A 128 -5.52 4.27 -5.84
C LYS A 128 -6.44 3.77 -4.73
N VAL A 129 -7.58 4.43 -4.59
CA VAL A 129 -8.61 4.03 -3.65
C VAL A 129 -9.73 3.37 -4.42
N GLU A 130 -10.01 2.12 -4.10
CA GLU A 130 -11.15 1.40 -4.67
C GLU A 130 -12.33 1.49 -3.70
N ILE A 131 -13.45 1.98 -4.22
CA ILE A 131 -14.66 2.24 -3.46
C ILE A 131 -15.81 1.53 -4.16
N THR A 132 -16.72 0.95 -3.39
CA THR A 132 -17.90 0.28 -3.91
C THR A 132 -19.16 0.63 -3.13
N ASP A 133 -20.31 0.19 -3.64
CA ASP A 133 -21.56 0.19 -2.89
C ASP A 133 -21.58 -0.95 -1.85
N GLU A 134 -22.58 -0.98 -0.98
CA GLU A 134 -22.65 -1.99 0.09
C GLU A 134 -22.70 -3.44 -0.44
N VAL A 135 -23.25 -3.64 -1.63
CA VAL A 135 -23.40 -4.96 -2.26
C VAL A 135 -22.21 -5.36 -3.15
N GLY A 136 -21.26 -4.46 -3.40
CA GLY A 136 -20.06 -4.71 -4.20
C GLY A 136 -20.26 -4.65 -5.73
N ALA A 137 -21.42 -4.20 -6.21
CA ALA A 137 -21.79 -4.27 -7.63
C ALA A 137 -21.18 -3.10 -8.43
N ASN A 138 -21.14 -1.91 -7.83
CA ASN A 138 -20.60 -0.71 -8.47
C ASN A 138 -19.23 -0.40 -7.89
N ARG A 139 -18.17 -0.53 -8.68
CA ARG A 139 -16.78 -0.27 -8.24
C ARG A 139 -16.20 0.93 -8.95
N HIS A 140 -15.63 1.83 -8.17
CA HIS A 140 -14.94 3.03 -8.61
C HIS A 140 -13.49 2.99 -8.15
N GLU A 141 -12.59 3.54 -8.97
CA GLU A 141 -11.18 3.75 -8.63
C GLU A 141 -10.89 5.25 -8.70
N VAL A 142 -10.45 5.81 -7.58
CA VAL A 142 -10.01 7.21 -7.51
C VAL A 142 -8.49 7.24 -7.39
N LYS A 143 -7.82 8.05 -8.22
CA LYS A 143 -6.37 8.25 -8.18
C LYS A 143 -6.04 9.59 -7.55
N ILE A 144 -5.19 9.60 -6.53
CA ILE A 144 -4.84 10.77 -5.74
C ILE A 144 -3.31 10.83 -5.67
N ASP A 145 -2.74 12.03 -5.86
CA ASP A 145 -1.31 12.25 -5.64
C ASP A 145 -0.98 12.04 -4.15
N ALA A 146 0.07 11.27 -3.87
CA ALA A 146 0.35 10.79 -2.52
C ALA A 146 0.94 11.86 -1.59
#